data_AF-A0A941S8I7-F1
#
_entry.id   AF-A0A941S8I7-F1
#
_cell.length_a   1.000
_cell.length_b   1.000
_cell.length_c   1.000
_cell.angle_alpha   90.00
_cell.angle_beta   90.00
_cell.angle_gamma   90.00
#
_symmetry.space_group_name_H-M   'P 1'
#
loop_
_entity.id
_entity.type
_entity.pdbx_description
1 polymer ?
#
loop_
_entity_poly.entity_id
_entity_poly.type
_entity_poly.pdbx_seq_one_letter_code
_entity_poly.pdbx_strand_id
1 'polypeptide(L)'
;VVPVGLAWNRAFAAGVADPNPYDGIAAGKVNLWADDSYHASDFGYYLEALMIFGKVTGLDPLSLGPKERVARDFGFSRRQTTALQQVAHDELAAQK
;
A
#
# COMPACT_ATOMS: atom_id res chain seq x y z
N VAL A 1 7.48 -3.05 16.52
CA VAL A 1 7.87 -2.64 15.15
C VAL A 1 6.68 -2.87 14.22
N VAL A 2 6.45 -1.97 13.26
CA VAL A 2 5.47 -2.13 12.17
C VAL A 2 6.20 -2.71 10.96
N PRO A 3 5.83 -3.88 10.41
CA PRO A 3 6.62 -4.55 9.37
C PRO A 3 6.33 -3.99 7.97
N VAL A 4 6.57 -2.69 7.76
CA VAL A 4 6.28 -1.98 6.50
C VAL A 4 7.03 -2.61 5.31
N GLY A 5 8.29 -3.02 5.49
CA GLY A 5 9.05 -3.69 4.43
C GLY A 5 8.46 -5.03 3.98
N LEU A 6 7.79 -5.77 4.87
CA LEU A 6 7.10 -7.01 4.49
C LEU A 6 5.81 -6.71 3.71
N ALA A 7 5.06 -5.67 4.10
CA ALA A 7 3.90 -5.21 3.33
C ALA A 7 4.32 -4.75 1.92
N TRP A 8 5.49 -4.10 1.80
CA TRP A 8 6.07 -3.70 0.53
C TRP A 8 6.33 -4.90 -0.39
N ASN A 9 7.00 -5.93 0.14
CA ASN A 9 7.25 -7.18 -0.59
C ASN A 9 5.94 -7.91 -0.96
N ARG A 10 4.95 -7.88 -0.06
CA ARG A 10 3.62 -8.45 -0.34
C ARG A 10 2.92 -7.73 -1.48
N ALA A 11 3.01 -6.40 -1.57
CA ALA A 11 2.41 -5.64 -2.67
C ALA A 11 2.98 -6.07 -4.03
N PHE A 12 4.28 -6.39 -4.09
CA PHE A 12 4.91 -6.95 -5.29
C PHE A 12 4.42 -8.36 -5.58
N ALA A 13 4.44 -9.25 -4.59
CA ALA A 13 4.02 -10.64 -4.74
C ALA A 13 2.53 -10.77 -5.13
N ALA A 14 1.68 -9.87 -4.63
CA ALA A 14 0.26 -9.81 -4.97
C ALA A 14 -0.01 -9.14 -6.33
N GLY A 15 1.02 -8.62 -7.01
CA GLY A 15 0.88 -7.92 -8.29
C GLY A 15 0.19 -6.56 -8.20
N VAL A 16 0.08 -5.98 -7.00
CA VAL A 16 -0.49 -4.64 -6.77
C VAL A 16 0.51 -3.57 -7.18
N ALA A 17 1.78 -3.77 -6.85
CA ALA A 17 2.86 -2.85 -7.12
C ALA A 17 3.89 -3.44 -8.09
N ASP A 18 4.52 -2.57 -8.88
CA ASP A 18 5.65 -2.98 -9.72
C ASP A 18 6.91 -3.16 -8.86
N PRO A 19 7.60 -4.32 -8.92
CA PRO A 19 8.79 -4.57 -8.12
C PRO A 19 10.03 -3.77 -8.56
N ASN A 20 10.07 -3.26 -9.79
CA ASN A 20 11.25 -2.60 -10.32
C ASN A 20 10.97 -1.11 -10.61
N PRO A 21 11.51 -0.17 -9.81
CA PRO A 21 11.30 1.25 -10.08
C PRO A 21 12.08 1.79 -11.29
N TYR A 22 12.98 0.98 -11.89
CA TYR A 22 13.92 1.44 -12.92
C TYR A 22 13.53 1.05 -14.37
N ASP A 23 12.46 0.27 -14.59
CA ASP A 23 12.04 -0.20 -15.92
C ASP A 23 10.65 0.29 -16.35
N GLY A 24 10.15 1.33 -15.68
CA GLY A 24 8.80 1.85 -15.86
C GLY A 24 7.79 1.09 -15.00
N ILE A 25 6.49 1.32 -15.25
CA ILE A 25 5.42 0.69 -14.45
C ILE A 25 4.56 -0.20 -15.34
N ALA A 26 4.49 -1.48 -15.01
CA ALA A 26 3.65 -2.41 -15.74
C ALA A 26 2.15 -2.03 -15.65
N ALA A 27 1.42 -2.30 -16.73
CA ALA A 27 0.01 -1.96 -16.83
C ALA A 27 -0.81 -2.51 -15.65
N GLY A 28 -1.60 -1.62 -15.02
CA GLY A 28 -2.50 -1.98 -13.92
C GLY A 28 -1.87 -1.99 -12.52
N LYS A 29 -0.55 -1.80 -12.41
CA LYS A 29 0.16 -1.71 -11.12
C LYS A 29 0.38 -0.27 -10.68
N VAL A 30 0.72 -0.09 -9.41
CA VAL A 30 1.20 1.18 -8.85
C VAL A 30 2.71 1.19 -8.69
N ASN A 31 3.33 2.37 -8.69
CA ASN A 31 4.69 2.56 -8.20
C ASN A 31 4.64 2.88 -6.71
N LEU A 32 5.28 2.08 -5.86
CA LEU A 32 5.41 2.41 -4.44
C LEU A 32 6.57 3.38 -4.18
N TRP A 33 7.47 3.55 -5.14
CA TRP A 33 8.62 4.44 -5.05
C TRP A 33 8.33 5.79 -5.71
N ALA A 34 8.88 6.87 -5.14
CA ALA A 34 8.88 8.19 -5.74
C ALA A 34 9.83 8.24 -6.95
N ASP A 35 9.88 9.38 -7.62
CA ASP A 35 10.69 9.57 -8.83
C ASP A 35 12.19 9.32 -8.62
N ASP A 36 12.67 9.43 -7.37
CA ASP A 36 14.05 9.16 -7.02
C ASP A 36 14.36 7.67 -6.77
N SER A 37 13.35 6.80 -6.78
CA SER A 37 13.48 5.35 -6.50
C SER A 37 14.01 5.00 -5.11
N TYR A 38 14.03 5.96 -4.17
CA TYR A 38 14.50 5.75 -2.79
C TYR A 38 13.41 6.03 -1.76
N HIS A 39 12.63 7.09 -1.97
CA HIS A 39 11.52 7.44 -1.08
C HIS A 39 10.22 6.76 -1.52
N ALA A 40 9.27 6.67 -0.60
CA ALA A 40 7.93 6.22 -0.94
C ALA A 40 7.20 7.26 -1.79
N SER A 41 6.44 6.80 -2.78
CA SER A 41 5.41 7.60 -3.45
C SER A 41 4.20 7.79 -2.54
N ASP A 42 3.19 8.52 -3.01
CA ASP A 42 1.90 8.59 -2.32
C ASP A 42 1.31 7.19 -2.05
N PHE A 43 1.44 6.25 -2.99
CA PHE A 43 0.98 4.86 -2.79
C PHE A 43 1.80 4.14 -1.71
N GLY A 44 3.12 4.34 -1.70
CA GLY A 44 4.02 3.77 -0.69
C GLY A 44 3.75 4.30 0.71
N TYR A 45 3.63 5.63 0.86
CA TYR A 45 3.31 6.26 2.14
C TYR A 45 1.90 5.92 2.61
N TYR A 46 0.94 5.79 1.69
CA TYR A 46 -0.40 5.31 2.05
C TYR A 46 -0.37 3.87 2.58
N LEU A 47 0.41 2.96 1.96
CA LEU A 47 0.59 1.60 2.47
C LEU A 47 1.24 1.58 3.86
N GLU A 48 2.29 2.38 4.06
CA GLU A 48 2.92 2.56 5.38
C GLU A 48 1.89 3.05 6.42
N ALA A 49 1.11 4.08 6.07
CA ALA A 49 0.10 4.64 6.96
C ALA A 49 -0.98 3.62 7.32
N LEU A 50 -1.41 2.75 6.38
CA LEU A 50 -2.34 1.65 6.64
C LEU A 50 -1.77 0.63 7.63
N MET A 51 -0.50 0.26 7.48
CA MET A 51 0.18 -0.65 8.40
C MET A 51 0.28 -0.06 9.81
N ILE A 52 0.63 1.23 9.91
CA ILE A 52 0.68 1.95 11.19
C ILE A 52 -0.73 2.04 11.79
N PHE A 53 -1.72 2.45 11.01
CA PHE A 53 -3.12 2.54 11.43
C PHE A 53 -3.59 1.22 12.04
N GLY A 54 -3.45 0.10 11.33
CA GLY A 54 -3.92 -1.19 11.84
C GLY A 54 -3.12 -1.67 13.06
N LYS A 55 -1.80 -1.43 13.10
CA LYS A 55 -0.98 -1.83 14.25
C LYS A 55 -1.26 -1.00 15.51
N VAL A 56 -1.50 0.30 15.37
CA VAL A 56 -1.69 1.23 16.49
C VAL A 56 -3.14 1.20 17.00
N THR A 57 -4.11 1.15 16.10
CA THR A 57 -5.53 1.23 16.46
C THR A 57 -6.15 -0.15 16.74
N GLY A 58 -5.57 -1.23 16.19
CA GLY A 58 -6.18 -2.56 16.20
C GLY A 58 -7.35 -2.72 15.23
N LEU A 59 -7.70 -1.68 14.47
CA LEU A 59 -8.73 -1.73 13.44
C LEU A 59 -8.19 -2.37 12.15
N ASP A 60 -9.07 -3.05 11.44
CA ASP A 60 -8.76 -3.61 10.13
C ASP A 60 -8.56 -2.49 9.09
N PRO A 61 -7.45 -2.42 8.35
CA PRO A 61 -7.28 -1.47 7.24
C PRO A 61 -8.42 -1.48 6.21
N LEU A 62 -9.10 -2.62 6.01
CA LEU A 62 -10.26 -2.73 5.11
C LEU A 62 -11.48 -1.93 5.61
N SER A 63 -11.53 -1.58 6.90
CA SER A 63 -12.64 -0.77 7.46
C SER A 63 -12.70 0.66 6.89
N LEU A 64 -11.60 1.16 6.32
CA LEU A 64 -11.54 2.48 5.68
C LEU A 64 -12.29 2.50 4.32
N GLY A 65 -12.24 1.38 3.60
CA GLY A 65 -13.01 1.15 2.38
C GLY A 65 -12.57 1.96 1.13
N PRO A 66 -13.25 1.73 -0.01
CA PRO A 66 -12.85 2.26 -1.33
C PRO A 66 -13.04 3.76 -1.52
N LYS A 67 -13.67 4.46 -0.57
CA LYS A 67 -13.96 5.90 -0.64
C LYS A 67 -13.18 6.68 0.43
N GLU A 68 -12.08 6.10 0.91
CA GLU A 68 -11.18 6.76 1.86
C GLU A 68 -10.75 8.13 1.30
N ARG A 69 -10.80 9.16 2.15
CA ARG A 69 -10.67 10.56 1.76
C ARG A 69 -9.27 10.86 1.26
N VAL A 70 -8.23 10.43 1.99
CA VAL A 70 -6.83 10.71 1.66
C VAL A 70 -6.45 10.05 0.32
N ALA A 71 -6.83 8.79 0.11
CA ALA A 71 -6.63 8.09 -1.14
C ALA A 71 -7.30 8.81 -2.32
N ARG A 72 -8.51 9.35 -2.13
CA ARG A 72 -9.18 10.18 -3.15
C ARG A 72 -8.45 11.50 -3.39
N ASP A 73 -7.97 12.14 -2.33
CA ASP A 73 -7.27 13.42 -2.43
C ASP A 73 -5.90 13.25 -3.14
N PHE A 74 -5.27 12.08 -3.05
CA PHE A 74 -4.12 11.66 -3.89
C PHE A 74 -4.51 11.17 -5.30
N GLY A 75 -5.79 11.16 -5.64
CA GLY A 75 -6.27 10.75 -6.97
C GLY A 75 -6.24 9.24 -7.22
N PHE A 76 -6.17 8.40 -6.18
CA PHE A 76 -6.21 6.96 -6.34
C PHE A 76 -7.57 6.51 -6.87
N SER A 77 -7.56 5.55 -7.79
CA SER A 77 -8.77 4.82 -8.13
C SER A 77 -9.22 3.97 -6.94
N ARG A 78 -10.54 3.73 -6.84
CA ARG A 78 -11.10 2.85 -5.80
C ARG A 78 -10.42 1.49 -5.73
N ARG A 79 -10.02 0.95 -6.90
CA ARG A 79 -9.31 -0.32 -7.02
C ARG A 79 -7.92 -0.26 -6.38
N GLN A 80 -7.15 0.81 -6.63
CA GLN A 80 -5.84 1.00 -6.01
C GLN A 80 -5.98 1.16 -4.49
N THR A 81 -6.95 1.95 -4.03
CA THR A 81 -7.25 2.13 -2.61
C THR A 81 -7.52 0.81 -1.91
N THR A 82 -8.44 0.00 -2.44
CA THR A 82 -8.79 -1.29 -1.83
C THR A 82 -7.66 -2.31 -1.94
N ALA A 83 -6.88 -2.30 -3.01
CA ALA A 83 -5.75 -3.21 -3.16
C ALA A 83 -4.68 -2.95 -2.09
N LEU A 84 -4.36 -1.68 -1.81
CA LEU A 84 -3.40 -1.33 -0.76
C LEU A 84 -3.93 -1.62 0.64
N GLN A 85 -5.23 -1.39 0.91
CA GLN A 85 -5.88 -1.80 2.15
C GLN A 85 -5.83 -3.32 2.34
N GLN A 86 -6.05 -4.10 1.28
CA GLN A 86 -5.95 -5.56 1.32
C GLN A 86 -4.53 -6.03 1.61
N VAL A 87 -3.51 -5.44 0.97
CA VAL A 87 -2.10 -5.75 1.28
C VAL A 87 -1.79 -5.52 2.75
N ALA A 88 -2.22 -4.38 3.31
CA ALA A 88 -1.99 -4.08 4.71
C ALA A 88 -2.75 -5.04 5.64
N HIS A 89 -4.00 -5.38 5.32
CA HIS A 89 -4.80 -6.35 6.05
C HIS A 89 -4.10 -7.72 6.10
N ASP A 90 -3.74 -8.25 4.92
CA ASP A 90 -3.12 -9.57 4.79
C ASP A 90 -1.78 -9.63 5.52
N GLU A 91 -0.99 -8.57 5.44
CA GLU A 91 0.29 -8.52 6.14
C GLU A 91 0.09 -8.47 7.65
N LEU A 92 -0.78 -7.61 8.17
CA LEU A 92 -1.05 -7.56 9.61
C LEU A 92 -1.66 -8.86 10.15
N ALA A 93 -2.48 -9.56 9.35
CA ALA A 93 -3.04 -10.85 9.71
C ALA A 93 -1.97 -11.95 9.80
N ALA A 94 -0.97 -11.93 8.91
CA ALA A 94 0.15 -12.89 8.91
C ALA A 94 1.15 -12.71 10.06
N GLN A 95 1.08 -11.58 10.78
CA GLN A 95 2.01 -11.22 11.87
C GLN A 95 1.45 -11.55 13.27
N LYS A 96 0.29 -12.22 13.33
CA LYS A 96 -0.33 -12.72 14.56
C LYS A 96 0.08 -14.16 14.80
#